data_AF-A0A6D2DWG3-F1
#
_entry.id   AF-A0A6D2DWG3-F1
#
_cell.length_a   1.000
_cell.length_b   1.000
_cell.length_c   1.000
_cell.angle_alpha   90.00
_cell.angle_beta   90.00
_cell.angle_gamma   90.00
#
_symmetry.space_group_name_H-M   'P 1'
#
loop_
_entity.id
_entity.type
_entity.pdbx_description
1 polymer ?
#
loop_
_entity_poly.entity_id
_entity_poly.type
_entity_poly.pdbx_seq_one_letter_code
_entity_poly.pdbx_strand_id
1 'polypeptide(L)'
;GVQGMVAYGPYKTLGRGWYSLKINAHGDQYEALIFSYITGKKIKMSENKYKNGSYIFEINEDMPSAEIQLFAQKDSNVCFESYSLQHIK
;
A
#
# COMPACT_ATOMS: atom_id res chain seq x y z
N GLY A 1 2.81 -14.07 -13.52
CA GLY A 1 1.80 -13.52 -14.47
C GLY A 1 1.88 -12.00 -14.47
N VAL A 2 1.21 -11.33 -15.43
CA VAL A 2 1.04 -9.87 -15.39
C VAL A 2 0.23 -9.50 -14.14
N GLN A 3 0.66 -8.49 -13.39
CA GLN A 3 -0.07 -7.96 -12.24
C GLN A 3 -1.10 -6.93 -12.73
N GLY A 4 -2.35 -7.05 -12.26
CA GLY A 4 -3.43 -6.10 -12.48
C GLY A 4 -3.73 -5.31 -11.21
N MET A 5 -4.13 -4.04 -11.37
CA MET A 5 -4.55 -3.20 -10.24
C MET A 5 -5.95 -3.62 -9.78
N VAL A 6 -6.11 -3.89 -8.48
CA VAL A 6 -7.35 -4.33 -7.83
C VAL A 6 -8.07 -3.16 -7.15
N ALA A 7 -7.32 -2.28 -6.50
CA ALA A 7 -7.86 -1.15 -5.77
C ALA A 7 -6.84 0.00 -5.68
N TYR A 8 -7.34 1.21 -5.50
CA TYR A 8 -6.55 2.39 -5.19
C TYR A 8 -7.31 3.29 -4.21
N GLY A 9 -6.57 4.01 -3.36
CA GLY A 9 -7.12 4.93 -2.36
C GLY A 9 -7.11 6.39 -2.82
N PRO A 10 -7.76 7.31 -2.09
CA PRO A 10 -7.61 8.75 -2.32
C PRO A 10 -6.17 9.24 -2.07
N TYR A 11 -5.80 10.30 -2.79
CA TYR A 11 -4.54 11.01 -2.57
C TYR A 11 -4.46 11.64 -1.19
N LYS A 12 -3.32 11.48 -0.52
CA LYS A 12 -3.01 12.10 0.76
C LYS A 12 -1.60 12.66 0.77
N THR A 13 -1.38 13.72 1.54
CA THR A 13 -0.03 14.15 1.89
C THR A 13 0.40 13.34 3.10
N LEU A 14 1.52 12.63 2.98
CA LEU A 14 2.13 11.92 4.11
C LEU A 14 3.42 12.63 4.50
N GLY A 15 3.52 13.09 5.73
CA GLY A 15 4.76 13.67 6.25
C GLY A 15 5.79 12.59 6.55
N ARG A 16 7.03 13.02 6.83
CA ARG A 16 8.07 12.14 7.38
C ARG A 16 7.59 11.44 8.65
N GLY A 17 7.92 10.16 8.79
CA GLY A 17 7.59 9.38 9.97
C GLY A 17 7.30 7.92 9.66
N TRP A 18 6.96 7.18 10.71
CA TRP A 18 6.59 5.78 10.66
C TRP A 18 5.09 5.61 10.51
N TYR A 19 4.68 4.71 9.62
CA TYR A 19 3.28 4.46 9.31
C TYR A 19 2.95 2.98 9.43
N SER A 20 1.70 2.70 9.83
CA SER A 20 1.07 1.39 9.77
C SER A 20 -0.01 1.40 8.69
N LEU A 21 0.15 0.58 7.67
CA LEU A 21 -0.87 0.30 6.66
C LEU A 21 -1.47 -1.08 6.95
N LYS A 22 -2.78 -1.15 7.17
CA LYS A 22 -3.52 -2.41 7.26
C LYS A 22 -4.46 -2.53 6.07
N ILE A 23 -4.37 -3.64 5.36
CA ILE A 23 -5.20 -3.99 4.21
C ILE A 23 -6.08 -5.17 4.60
N ASN A 24 -7.38 -4.98 4.50
CA ASN A 24 -8.38 -6.02 4.63
C ASN A 24 -8.78 -6.45 3.22
N ALA A 25 -8.30 -7.62 2.82
CA ALA A 25 -8.64 -8.25 1.56
C ALA A 25 -8.73 -9.77 1.76
N HIS A 26 -9.64 -10.41 1.04
CA HIS A 26 -9.80 -11.86 1.03
C HIS A 26 -9.13 -12.48 -0.19
N GLY A 27 -8.66 -13.73 -0.02
CA GLY A 27 -8.16 -14.58 -1.09
C GLY A 27 -6.63 -14.59 -1.26
N ASP A 28 -6.16 -14.76 -2.49
CA ASP A 28 -4.77 -15.10 -2.85
C ASP A 28 -3.73 -13.96 -2.59
N GLN A 29 -2.49 -14.18 -3.03
CA GLN A 29 -1.38 -13.23 -2.91
C GLN A 29 -1.62 -11.93 -3.69
N TYR A 30 -1.55 -10.80 -2.97
CA TYR A 30 -1.53 -9.45 -3.53
C TYR A 30 -0.26 -8.69 -3.10
N GLU A 31 0.05 -7.63 -3.83
CA GLU A 31 1.07 -6.63 -3.52
C GLU A 31 0.42 -5.29 -3.24
N ALA A 32 0.90 -4.59 -2.21
CA ALA A 32 0.52 -3.22 -1.94
C ALA A 32 1.71 -2.30 -2.22
N LEU A 33 1.42 -1.13 -2.76
CA LEU A 33 2.40 -0.08 -2.94
C LEU A 33 1.83 1.28 -2.59
N ILE A 34 2.70 2.20 -2.20
CA ILE A 34 2.38 3.63 -2.09
C ILE A 34 3.14 4.35 -3.18
N PHE A 35 2.45 5.15 -3.98
CA PHE A 35 3.03 5.93 -5.05
C PHE A 35 2.73 7.42 -4.88
N SER A 36 3.74 8.27 -5.10
CA SER A 36 3.58 9.72 -5.14
C SER A 36 3.67 10.20 -6.58
N TYR A 37 2.62 10.82 -7.08
CA TYR A 37 2.58 11.35 -8.44
C TYR A 37 3.45 12.59 -8.61
N ILE A 38 3.64 13.37 -7.56
CA ILE A 38 4.48 14.59 -7.58
C ILE A 38 5.97 14.26 -7.51
N THR A 39 6.37 13.34 -6.62
CA THR A 39 7.80 13.02 -6.41
C THR A 39 8.27 11.81 -7.22
N GLY A 40 7.35 11.03 -7.79
CA GLY A 40 7.64 9.75 -8.44
C GLY A 40 8.08 8.65 -7.49
N LYS A 41 8.09 8.89 -6.17
CA LYS A 41 8.51 7.91 -5.18
C LYS A 41 7.52 6.76 -5.07
N LYS A 42 8.07 5.56 -4.88
CA LYS A 42 7.32 4.33 -4.66
C LYS A 42 7.83 3.59 -3.43
N ILE A 43 6.92 3.13 -2.59
CA ILE A 43 7.22 2.26 -1.43
C ILE A 43 6.45 0.98 -1.67
N LYS A 44 7.16 -0.14 -1.87
CA LYS A 44 6.54 -1.47 -2.01
C LYS A 44 6.42 -2.12 -0.63
N MET A 45 5.25 -2.63 -0.31
CA MET A 45 4.98 -3.27 0.97
C MET A 45 5.47 -4.73 1.05
N SER A 46 6.46 -5.09 0.23
CA SER A 46 7.09 -6.42 0.24
C SER A 46 8.18 -6.57 1.31
N GLU A 47 8.70 -5.47 1.85
CA GLU A 47 9.96 -5.50 2.60
C GLU A 47 9.83 -5.86 4.09
N ASN A 48 8.63 -5.89 4.67
CA ASN A 48 8.40 -6.43 6.01
C ASN A 48 6.95 -6.92 6.14
N LYS A 49 6.69 -8.17 5.73
CA LYS A 49 5.37 -8.81 5.90
C LYS A 49 5.10 -9.05 7.39
N TYR A 50 4.24 -8.25 8.01
CA TYR A 50 3.50 -8.73 9.16
C TYR A 50 2.41 -9.69 8.67
N LYS A 51 2.15 -10.77 9.44
CA LYS A 51 1.02 -11.68 9.17
C LYS A 51 -0.28 -10.86 9.10
N ASN A 52 -1.17 -11.19 8.16
CA ASN A 52 -2.53 -10.66 8.01
C ASN A 52 -2.64 -9.24 7.41
N GLY A 53 -1.88 -8.92 6.35
CA GLY A 53 -2.09 -7.70 5.56
C GLY A 53 -1.76 -6.40 6.31
N SER A 54 -0.94 -6.46 7.36
CA SER A 54 -0.44 -5.28 8.08
C SER A 54 1.01 -5.02 7.70
N TYR A 55 1.36 -3.75 7.49
CA TYR A 55 2.66 -3.32 7.01
C TYR A 55 3.12 -2.11 7.79
N ILE A 56 4.37 -2.14 8.26
CA ILE A 56 5.02 -1.00 8.91
C ILE A 56 6.12 -0.51 7.98
N PHE A 57 6.15 0.80 7.71
CA PHE A 57 7.12 1.41 6.82
C PHE A 57 7.46 2.83 7.28
N GLU A 58 8.64 3.30 6.88
CA GLU A 58 9.13 4.64 7.16
C GLU A 58 9.09 5.51 5.91
N ILE A 59 8.61 6.74 6.07
CA ILE A 59 8.69 7.81 5.09
C ILE A 59 9.82 8.75 5.50
N ASN A 60 10.91 8.72 4.74
CA ASN A 60 12.13 9.50 5.04
C ASN A 60 12.04 10.97 4.60
N GLU A 61 11.14 11.30 3.67
CA GLU A 61 10.85 12.67 3.24
C GLU A 61 9.36 12.83 2.95
N ASP A 62 8.84 14.05 3.05
CA ASP A 62 7.41 14.30 2.85
C ASP A 62 6.98 13.83 1.45
N MET A 63 5.88 13.08 1.42
CA MET A 63 5.34 12.44 0.24
C MET A 63 4.00 13.10 -0.12
N PRO A 64 4.02 14.19 -0.91
CA PRO A 64 2.80 14.80 -1.40
C PRO A 64 2.13 13.85 -2.41
N SER A 65 0.80 13.86 -2.50
CA SER A 65 0.00 13.02 -3.43
C SER A 65 0.25 11.51 -3.32
N ALA A 66 0.48 11.00 -2.11
CA ALA A 66 0.61 9.57 -1.88
C ALA A 66 -0.73 8.85 -2.13
N GLU A 67 -0.70 7.83 -2.97
CA GLU A 67 -1.80 6.92 -3.27
C GLU A 67 -1.41 5.51 -2.86
N ILE A 68 -2.27 4.85 -2.09
CA ILE A 68 -2.14 3.43 -1.80
C ILE A 68 -2.78 2.65 -2.95
N GLN A 69 -2.04 1.73 -3.55
CA GLN A 69 -2.48 0.91 -4.66
C GLN A 69 -2.29 -0.58 -4.32
N LEU A 70 -3.25 -1.40 -4.72
CA LEU A 70 -3.23 -2.84 -4.54
C LEU A 70 -3.19 -3.54 -5.89
N PHE A 71 -2.28 -4.50 -6.06
CA PHE A 71 -2.09 -5.28 -7.27
C PHE A 71 -2.20 -6.76 -6.96
N ALA A 72 -2.77 -7.53 -7.88
CA ALA A 72 -2.81 -8.97 -7.75
C ALA A 72 -2.42 -9.63 -9.08
N GLN A 73 -1.95 -10.87 -9.01
CA GLN A 73 -1.58 -11.59 -10.23
C GLN A 73 -2.84 -11.90 -11.05
N LYS A 74 -2.71 -11.90 -12.37
CA LYS A 74 -3.79 -12.41 -13.22
C LYS A 74 -4.25 -13.79 -12.72
N ASP A 75 -5.57 -13.98 -12.68
CA ASP A 75 -6.26 -15.20 -12.22
C ASP A 75 -6.20 -15.46 -10.69
N SER A 76 -5.62 -14.55 -9.90
CA SER A 76 -5.72 -14.61 -8.44
C SER A 76 -7.13 -14.18 -7.98
N ASN A 77 -7.71 -14.90 -7.02
CA ASN A 77 -8.96 -14.49 -6.42
C ASN A 77 -8.66 -13.52 -5.27
N VAL A 78 -8.61 -12.21 -5.53
CA VAL A 78 -8.39 -11.19 -4.50
C VAL A 78 -9.58 -10.25 -4.47
N CYS A 79 -10.23 -10.18 -3.31
CA CYS A 79 -11.32 -9.24 -3.05
C CYS A 79 -10.86 -8.20 -2.03
N PHE A 80 -10.65 -6.96 -2.48
CA PHE A 80 -10.32 -5.85 -1.59
C PHE A 80 -11.58 -5.33 -0.90
N GLU A 81 -11.51 -5.14 0.42
CA GLU A 81 -12.62 -4.58 1.20
C GLU A 81 -12.32 -3.17 1.70
N SER A 82 -11.17 -3.00 2.36
CA SER A 82 -10.78 -1.74 2.97
C SER A 82 -9.29 -1.66 3.26
N TYR A 83 -8.80 -0.45 3.50
CA TYR A 83 -7.50 -0.24 4.11
C TYR A 83 -7.60 0.83 5.20
N SER A 84 -6.67 0.79 6.15
CA SER A 84 -6.42 1.89 7.08
C SER A 84 -4.94 2.25 7.08
N LEU A 85 -4.67 3.56 7.15
CA LEU A 85 -3.32 4.10 7.24
C LEU A 85 -3.24 4.98 8.48
N GLN A 86 -2.26 4.71 9.34
CA GLN A 86 -2.06 5.43 10.59
C GLN A 86 -0.60 5.90 10.71
N HIS A 87 -0.41 7.16 11.08
CA HIS A 87 0.89 7.68 11.51
C HIS A 87 1.18 7.21 12.95
N ILE A 88 2.35 6.61 13.17
CA ILE A 88 2.74 5.98 14.44
C ILE A 88 3.78 6.81 15.20
N LYS A 89 4.77 7.38 14.50
CA LYS A 89 5.89 8.10 15.11
C LYS A 89 6.51 9.11 14.15
#